data_AF-A0A4Y2AMQ1-F1
#
_entry.id   AF-A0A4Y2AMQ1-F1
#
_cell.length_a   1.000
_cell.length_b   1.000
_cell.length_c   1.000
_cell.angle_alpha   90.00
_cell.angle_beta   90.00
_cell.angle_gamma   90.00
#
_symmetry.space_group_name_H-M   'P 1'
#
loop_
_entity.id
_entity.type
_entity.pdbx_description
1 polymer ?
#
loop_
_entity_poly.entity_id
_entity_poly.type
_entity_poly.pdbx_seq_one_letter_code
_entity_poly.pdbx_strand_id
1 'polypeptide(L)'
;MSARRALHFVFKVGDRKETIRFYTEVLGMKVLRHEEFEEGCKASCNGPYDGKWSKTMIGYGPEDNHFVAELTYNYGIKSYKLGNDFIGITINSSDILKNSEEKGWPMKKDNNFAILEAPGGYKYFVCDQPKSNSSDPVQKVALACSDLQKSIDYWNGLLGMKIYEKKDNSVTLGYADTQCKLELKDIGEPVNHEKAFGRIAFSCPTSELAGIQDAIKKAGHKILTPLVSLDTPGKATVHVVILADPDGHEICFVGDEAFRELSQVDPKGDSLLMELKLDESLRQQWELTLYKDSSPNCYEFLEFLEEHARSMQCKHHAILHEEERKSAFQSTIEGPKALLHECNVEQVRLVDQDQKPGLLSECKSKDSGCLFTRANDSNIQVLLSTALINVRTGFGNSVASRAMLDSGSQSSLIMESCWKKLGLKGRPTLYRIRYQQLGCGDFFSRGWVGIFTPF
;
A
#
# COMPACT_ATOMS: atom_id res chain seq x y z
N MET A 1 9.16 6.31 -40.75
CA MET A 1 9.53 5.36 -39.67
C MET A 1 8.30 5.20 -38.80
N SER A 2 8.08 4.04 -38.19
CA SER A 2 6.97 3.85 -37.25
C SER A 2 7.18 4.70 -35.99
N ALA A 3 6.11 5.31 -35.49
CA ALA A 3 6.17 6.22 -34.35
C ALA A 3 6.09 5.45 -33.02
N ARG A 4 7.12 4.64 -32.74
CA ARG A 4 7.16 3.75 -31.57
C ARG A 4 7.88 4.37 -30.38
N ARG A 5 7.37 4.10 -29.18
CA ARG A 5 7.81 4.76 -27.94
C ARG A 5 7.78 3.83 -26.74
N ALA A 6 8.88 3.74 -25.99
CA ALA A 6 8.91 3.07 -24.69
C ALA A 6 8.09 3.85 -23.66
N LEU A 7 7.25 3.16 -22.87
CA LEU A 7 6.29 3.78 -21.93
C LEU A 7 6.63 3.49 -20.47
N HIS A 8 6.65 2.21 -20.10
CA HIS A 8 6.82 1.80 -18.70
C HIS A 8 7.23 0.33 -18.55
N PHE A 9 7.66 -0.01 -17.34
CA PHE A 9 7.76 -1.39 -16.88
C PHE A 9 6.77 -1.64 -15.74
N VAL A 10 6.04 -2.75 -15.82
CA VAL A 10 5.04 -3.18 -14.82
C VAL A 10 5.72 -3.99 -13.71
N PHE A 11 5.48 -3.61 -12.45
CA PHE A 11 6.02 -4.26 -11.25
C PHE A 11 4.89 -4.73 -10.33
N LYS A 12 4.93 -5.98 -9.89
CA LYS A 12 3.98 -6.52 -8.89
C LYS A 12 4.50 -6.22 -7.48
N VAL A 13 3.74 -5.45 -6.70
CA VAL A 13 4.20 -4.93 -5.39
C VAL A 13 3.37 -5.50 -4.25
N GLY A 14 4.05 -5.95 -3.18
CA GLY A 14 3.40 -6.59 -2.02
C GLY A 14 3.19 -5.64 -0.84
N ASP A 15 4.13 -4.71 -0.62
CA ASP A 15 4.02 -3.62 0.34
C ASP A 15 3.88 -2.29 -0.39
N ARG A 16 2.64 -1.80 -0.54
CA ARG A 16 2.33 -0.53 -1.19
C ARG A 16 2.94 0.69 -0.47
N LYS A 17 3.24 0.59 0.83
CA LYS A 17 3.77 1.70 1.65
C LYS A 17 5.28 1.86 1.49
N GLU A 18 6.05 0.82 1.80
CA GLU A 18 7.51 0.88 1.62
C GLU A 18 7.91 1.01 0.15
N THR A 19 7.09 0.49 -0.78
CA THR A 19 7.28 0.74 -2.22
C THR A 19 7.17 2.22 -2.53
N ILE A 20 6.06 2.88 -2.16
CA ILE A 20 5.89 4.30 -2.48
C ILE A 20 6.94 5.16 -1.75
N ARG A 21 7.35 4.80 -0.52
CA ARG A 21 8.49 5.41 0.17
C ARG A 21 9.78 5.28 -0.66
N PHE A 22 10.11 4.10 -1.18
CA PHE A 22 11.29 3.92 -2.04
C PHE A 22 11.23 4.80 -3.30
N TYR A 23 10.14 4.73 -4.07
CA TYR A 23 10.04 5.47 -5.33
C TYR A 23 9.99 7.00 -5.14
N THR A 24 9.31 7.50 -4.09
CA THR A 24 9.19 8.95 -3.84
C THR A 24 10.33 9.54 -3.01
N GLU A 25 10.72 8.90 -1.89
CA GLU A 25 11.71 9.46 -0.95
C GLU A 25 13.16 9.05 -1.26
N VAL A 26 13.39 7.92 -1.96
CA VAL A 26 14.74 7.47 -2.33
C VAL A 26 15.03 7.78 -3.79
N LEU A 27 14.21 7.27 -4.73
CA LEU A 27 14.40 7.55 -6.16
C LEU A 27 14.04 9.00 -6.55
N GLY A 28 13.21 9.71 -5.77
CA GLY A 28 12.81 11.09 -6.09
C GLY A 28 11.80 11.20 -7.25
N MET A 29 11.03 10.13 -7.51
CA MET A 29 9.94 10.11 -8.48
C MET A 29 8.64 10.68 -7.89
N LYS A 30 7.66 10.98 -8.73
CA LYS A 30 6.31 11.44 -8.34
C LYS A 30 5.24 10.49 -8.82
N VAL A 31 4.16 10.34 -8.04
CA VAL A 31 2.93 9.69 -8.53
C VAL A 31 2.37 10.56 -9.66
N LEU A 32 2.08 9.94 -10.79
CA LEU A 32 1.60 10.60 -12.00
C LEU A 32 0.08 10.43 -12.17
N ARG A 33 -0.42 9.22 -11.90
CA ARG A 33 -1.84 8.89 -11.83
C ARG A 33 -2.02 7.58 -11.06
N HIS A 34 -3.24 7.33 -10.61
CA HIS A 34 -3.63 6.12 -9.91
C HIS A 34 -5.01 5.67 -10.37
N GLU A 35 -5.24 4.36 -10.33
CA GLU A 35 -6.53 3.73 -10.62
C GLU A 35 -6.74 2.52 -9.69
N GLU A 36 -7.89 2.43 -9.03
CA GLU A 36 -8.35 1.21 -8.33
C GLU A 36 -9.36 0.46 -9.20
N PHE A 37 -9.18 -0.86 -9.32
CA PHE A 37 -10.01 -1.76 -10.13
C PHE A 37 -10.64 -2.83 -9.24
N GLU A 38 -11.90 -3.19 -9.52
CA GLU A 38 -12.65 -4.15 -8.69
C GLU A 38 -12.52 -5.61 -9.16
N GLU A 39 -12.21 -5.82 -10.44
CA GLU A 39 -12.06 -7.13 -11.10
C GLU A 39 -10.70 -7.28 -11.78
N GLY A 40 -10.27 -8.52 -12.00
CA GLY A 40 -9.05 -8.85 -12.74
C GLY A 40 -9.04 -8.31 -14.18
N CYS A 41 -7.86 -7.91 -14.68
CA CYS A 41 -7.76 -7.24 -15.97
C CYS A 41 -7.96 -8.19 -17.17
N LYS A 42 -8.76 -7.79 -18.17
CA LYS A 42 -9.01 -8.54 -19.43
C LYS A 42 -7.73 -8.95 -20.20
N ALA A 43 -6.62 -8.22 -20.05
CA ALA A 43 -5.31 -8.54 -20.63
C ALA A 43 -4.27 -8.99 -19.58
N SER A 44 -4.75 -9.48 -18.43
CA SER A 44 -3.96 -9.95 -17.28
C SER A 44 -2.86 -8.99 -16.83
N CYS A 45 -3.07 -7.67 -16.97
CA CYS A 45 -2.08 -6.65 -16.59
C CYS A 45 -1.67 -6.74 -15.11
N ASN A 46 -2.58 -7.21 -14.25
CA ASN A 46 -2.31 -7.42 -12.83
C ASN A 46 -1.72 -8.81 -12.49
N GLY A 47 -1.64 -9.71 -13.48
CA GLY A 47 -1.32 -11.13 -13.33
C GLY A 47 -2.56 -12.04 -13.41
N PRO A 48 -2.43 -13.33 -13.04
CA PRO A 48 -3.52 -14.30 -13.03
C PRO A 48 -4.34 -14.21 -11.72
N TYR A 49 -4.88 -13.03 -11.42
CA TYR A 49 -5.59 -12.75 -10.17
C TYR A 49 -6.91 -12.00 -10.43
N ASP A 50 -8.00 -12.51 -9.88
CA ASP A 50 -9.37 -12.06 -10.21
C ASP A 50 -9.97 -11.06 -9.20
N GLY A 51 -9.21 -10.67 -8.16
CA GLY A 51 -9.68 -9.77 -7.09
C GLY A 51 -9.32 -8.29 -7.30
N LYS A 52 -9.79 -7.41 -6.39
CA LYS A 52 -9.48 -5.96 -6.40
C LYS A 52 -7.97 -5.72 -6.53
N TRP A 53 -7.58 -4.73 -7.34
CA TRP A 53 -6.17 -4.36 -7.55
C TRP A 53 -5.99 -2.89 -7.92
N SER A 54 -4.86 -2.32 -7.50
CA SER A 54 -4.47 -0.94 -7.81
C SER A 54 -3.43 -0.89 -8.92
N LYS A 55 -3.49 0.18 -9.73
CA LYS A 55 -2.42 0.66 -10.59
C LYS A 55 -1.93 2.02 -10.08
N THR A 56 -0.62 2.18 -9.93
CA THR A 56 -0.02 3.51 -9.65
C THR A 56 1.13 3.76 -10.62
N MET A 57 1.05 4.84 -11.39
CA MET A 57 2.14 5.25 -12.28
C MET A 57 3.07 6.19 -11.55
N ILE A 58 4.38 5.95 -11.61
CA ILE A 58 5.39 6.75 -10.90
C ILE A 58 6.65 6.95 -11.73
N GLY A 59 7.12 8.20 -11.84
CA GLY A 59 8.24 8.56 -12.69
C GLY A 59 8.76 9.99 -12.44
N TYR A 60 9.68 10.45 -13.29
CA TYR A 60 10.28 11.80 -13.15
C TYR A 60 9.51 12.93 -13.86
N GLY A 61 8.50 12.59 -14.65
CA GLY A 61 7.67 13.51 -15.41
C GLY A 61 6.56 12.77 -16.17
N PRO A 62 5.80 13.46 -17.04
CA PRO A 62 4.62 12.90 -17.71
C PRO A 62 4.89 11.67 -18.58
N GLU A 63 3.94 10.74 -18.61
CA GLU A 63 3.97 9.53 -19.46
C GLU A 63 3.97 9.82 -20.96
N ASP A 64 3.70 11.07 -21.39
CA ASP A 64 3.83 11.53 -22.78
C ASP A 64 5.28 11.49 -23.29
N ASN A 65 6.27 11.68 -22.40
CA ASN A 65 7.68 11.87 -22.75
C ASN A 65 8.71 11.25 -21.76
N HIS A 66 8.29 10.60 -20.68
CA HIS A 66 9.15 9.84 -19.76
C HIS A 66 8.83 8.34 -19.81
N PHE A 67 9.81 7.52 -19.46
CA PHE A 67 9.63 6.12 -19.11
C PHE A 67 9.38 5.99 -17.61
N VAL A 68 8.31 5.28 -17.23
CA VAL A 68 7.82 5.26 -15.84
C VAL A 68 7.73 3.84 -15.28
N ALA A 69 7.48 3.69 -13.98
CA ALA A 69 7.10 2.41 -13.39
C ALA A 69 5.57 2.35 -13.25
N GLU A 70 4.97 1.23 -13.67
CA GLU A 70 3.60 0.88 -13.34
C GLU A 70 3.61 -0.07 -12.13
N LEU A 71 3.08 0.37 -11.00
CA LEU A 71 3.03 -0.41 -9.76
C LEU A 71 1.66 -1.09 -9.63
N THR A 72 1.64 -2.42 -9.71
CA THR A 72 0.45 -3.26 -9.53
C THR A 72 0.38 -3.79 -8.09
N TYR A 73 -0.61 -3.37 -7.32
CA TYR A 73 -0.92 -3.93 -6.00
C TYR A 73 -2.19 -4.79 -6.08
N ASN A 74 -2.07 -6.12 -6.05
CA ASN A 74 -3.23 -7.01 -5.91
C ASN A 74 -3.61 -7.14 -4.43
N TYR A 75 -4.88 -6.92 -4.08
CA TYR A 75 -5.32 -6.93 -2.69
C TYR A 75 -5.14 -8.33 -2.06
N GLY A 76 -4.67 -8.36 -0.82
CA GLY A 76 -4.36 -9.59 -0.09
C GLY A 76 -3.02 -10.28 -0.48
N ILE A 77 -2.40 -9.94 -1.61
CA ILE A 77 -1.12 -10.55 -2.04
C ILE A 77 0.05 -9.71 -1.52
N LYS A 78 0.73 -10.21 -0.47
CA LYS A 78 1.80 -9.48 0.23
C LYS A 78 3.23 -9.77 -0.26
N SER A 79 3.43 -10.75 -1.14
CA SER A 79 4.74 -11.01 -1.75
C SER A 79 4.63 -11.78 -3.08
N TYR A 80 5.65 -11.63 -3.92
CA TYR A 80 5.82 -12.36 -5.17
C TYR A 80 7.23 -12.94 -5.18
N LYS A 81 7.40 -14.17 -5.66
CA LYS A 81 8.73 -14.77 -5.82
C LYS A 81 9.38 -14.21 -7.09
N LEU A 82 10.57 -13.62 -6.93
CA LEU A 82 11.37 -13.06 -8.03
C LEU A 82 12.11 -14.17 -8.79
N GLY A 83 12.21 -13.97 -10.10
CA GLY A 83 12.93 -14.85 -11.03
C GLY A 83 14.40 -14.46 -11.24
N ASN A 84 14.98 -14.93 -12.34
CA ASN A 84 16.24 -14.40 -12.91
C ASN A 84 15.98 -13.52 -14.16
N ASP A 85 14.70 -13.27 -14.48
CA ASP A 85 14.22 -12.61 -15.70
C ASP A 85 14.46 -11.09 -15.74
N PHE A 86 14.10 -10.38 -14.66
CA PHE A 86 14.33 -8.95 -14.51
C PHE A 86 15.69 -8.68 -13.86
N ILE A 87 16.60 -8.05 -14.60
CA ILE A 87 17.96 -7.75 -14.12
C ILE A 87 17.99 -6.42 -13.37
N GLY A 88 17.28 -5.40 -13.85
CA GLY A 88 17.13 -4.10 -13.18
C GLY A 88 16.84 -2.92 -14.11
N ILE A 89 16.62 -1.74 -13.54
CA ILE A 89 16.54 -0.46 -14.28
C ILE A 89 17.80 0.37 -14.01
N THR A 90 18.37 1.01 -15.04
CA THR A 90 19.49 1.96 -14.90
C THR A 90 18.99 3.40 -14.88
N ILE A 91 19.45 4.20 -13.90
CA ILE A 91 19.08 5.62 -13.73
C ILE A 91 20.34 6.47 -13.53
N ASN A 92 20.40 7.63 -14.20
CA ASN A 92 21.47 8.62 -13.99
C ASN A 92 21.00 9.69 -12.99
N SER A 93 21.43 9.61 -11.74
CA SER A 93 21.13 10.65 -10.72
C SER A 93 22.00 10.54 -9.46
N SER A 94 22.89 11.51 -9.26
CA SER A 94 23.64 11.73 -8.01
C SER A 94 22.74 11.99 -6.79
N ASP A 95 21.51 12.49 -6.99
CA ASP A 95 20.61 12.84 -5.89
C ASP A 95 19.99 11.60 -5.23
N ILE A 96 19.79 10.52 -5.98
CA ILE A 96 19.31 9.24 -5.42
C ILE A 96 20.31 8.68 -4.39
N LEU A 97 21.61 8.90 -4.60
CA LEU A 97 22.65 8.46 -3.66
C LEU A 97 22.54 9.20 -2.33
N LYS A 98 22.38 10.53 -2.37
CA LYS A 98 22.16 11.38 -1.19
C LYS A 98 20.88 10.98 -0.45
N ASN A 99 19.77 10.88 -1.18
CA ASN A 99 18.49 10.44 -0.64
C ASN A 99 18.62 9.07 0.04
N SER A 100 19.31 8.13 -0.58
CA SER A 100 19.52 6.78 -0.04
C SER A 100 20.33 6.81 1.26
N GLU A 101 21.37 7.64 1.36
CA GLU A 101 22.12 7.84 2.61
C GLU A 101 21.27 8.54 3.68
N GLU A 102 20.55 9.62 3.36
CA GLU A 102 19.66 10.35 4.29
C GLU A 102 18.49 9.50 4.81
N LYS A 103 17.94 8.61 3.98
CA LYS A 103 16.81 7.73 4.32
C LYS A 103 17.25 6.38 4.92
N GLY A 104 18.56 6.15 5.02
CA GLY A 104 19.14 4.88 5.49
C GLY A 104 18.81 3.67 4.60
N TRP A 105 18.59 3.89 3.30
CA TRP A 105 18.23 2.81 2.38
C TRP A 105 19.49 2.03 1.93
N PRO A 106 19.48 0.68 1.95
CA PRO A 106 20.67 -0.10 1.60
C PRO A 106 21.15 0.13 0.15
N MET A 107 22.45 0.40 0.01
CA MET A 107 23.15 0.45 -1.28
C MET A 107 24.32 -0.54 -1.30
N LYS A 108 24.50 -1.24 -2.42
CA LYS A 108 25.69 -2.05 -2.73
C LYS A 108 26.45 -1.34 -3.84
N LYS A 109 27.72 -0.95 -3.63
CA LYS A 109 28.54 -0.34 -4.70
C LYS A 109 29.16 -1.46 -5.53
N ASP A 110 28.94 -1.43 -6.85
CA ASP A 110 29.42 -2.41 -7.82
C ASP A 110 29.91 -1.69 -9.08
N ASN A 111 31.21 -1.77 -9.36
CA ASN A 111 31.88 -1.07 -10.46
C ASN A 111 31.50 0.43 -10.51
N ASN A 112 30.75 0.85 -11.53
CA ASN A 112 30.34 2.25 -11.75
C ASN A 112 28.92 2.57 -11.22
N PHE A 113 28.29 1.65 -10.50
CA PHE A 113 26.90 1.78 -10.05
C PHE A 113 26.77 1.67 -8.52
N ALA A 114 25.81 2.40 -7.96
CA ALA A 114 25.18 2.00 -6.71
C ALA A 114 23.94 1.15 -7.04
N ILE A 115 23.91 -0.09 -6.55
CA ILE A 115 22.77 -0.99 -6.66
C ILE A 115 21.87 -0.78 -5.44
N LEU A 116 20.65 -0.32 -5.69
CA LEU A 116 19.55 -0.28 -4.74
C LEU A 116 18.57 -1.42 -5.06
N GLU A 117 17.90 -1.92 -4.04
CA GLU A 117 16.82 -2.90 -4.18
C GLU A 117 15.50 -2.28 -3.68
N ALA A 118 14.48 -2.28 -4.53
CA ALA A 118 13.12 -1.91 -4.17
C ALA A 118 12.45 -3.05 -3.37
N PRO A 119 11.36 -2.79 -2.61
CA PRO A 119 10.59 -3.84 -1.99
C PRO A 119 10.10 -4.87 -3.02
N GLY A 120 10.36 -6.15 -2.74
CA GLY A 120 10.22 -7.26 -3.71
C GLY A 120 11.53 -7.69 -4.39
N GLY A 121 12.63 -6.95 -4.22
CA GLY A 121 13.96 -7.31 -4.71
C GLY A 121 14.31 -6.75 -6.10
N TYR A 122 13.45 -5.91 -6.69
CA TYR A 122 13.71 -5.30 -8.01
C TYR A 122 14.90 -4.33 -7.94
N LYS A 123 15.92 -4.55 -8.77
CA LYS A 123 17.18 -3.80 -8.73
C LYS A 123 17.13 -2.49 -9.51
N TYR A 124 17.78 -1.48 -8.94
CA TYR A 124 18.02 -0.18 -9.56
C TYR A 124 19.53 0.11 -9.56
N PHE A 125 20.10 0.25 -10.76
CA PHE A 125 21.49 0.59 -10.99
C PHE A 125 21.61 2.10 -11.16
N VAL A 126 22.10 2.79 -10.13
CA VAL A 126 22.24 4.25 -10.13
C VAL A 126 23.65 4.64 -10.55
N CYS A 127 23.77 5.35 -11.66
CA CYS A 127 25.00 6.04 -12.05
C CYS A 127 25.11 7.35 -11.26
N ASP A 128 26.29 7.63 -10.69
CA ASP A 128 26.59 8.94 -10.11
C ASP A 128 26.83 9.97 -11.23
N GLN A 129 25.74 10.55 -11.71
CA GLN A 129 25.75 11.62 -12.71
C GLN A 129 24.71 12.68 -12.33
N PRO A 130 25.01 13.98 -12.47
CA PRO A 130 24.04 15.03 -12.18
C PRO A 130 22.84 14.92 -13.13
N LYS A 131 21.63 15.09 -12.58
CA LYS A 131 20.40 15.04 -13.38
C LYS A 131 20.43 16.12 -14.46
N SER A 132 20.29 15.70 -15.71
CA SER A 132 20.01 16.60 -16.83
C SER A 132 18.60 17.20 -16.67
N ASN A 133 18.48 18.51 -16.79
CA ASN A 133 17.19 19.21 -16.72
C ASN A 133 16.32 19.05 -17.98
N SER A 134 16.82 18.40 -19.03
CA SER A 134 16.16 18.29 -20.34
C SER A 134 15.94 16.86 -20.83
N SER A 135 16.23 15.84 -20.03
CA SER A 135 16.06 14.42 -20.39
C SER A 135 15.65 13.56 -19.21
N ASP A 136 14.91 12.49 -19.49
CA ASP A 136 14.54 11.48 -18.49
C ASP A 136 15.80 10.86 -17.84
N PRO A 137 15.89 10.83 -16.49
CA PRO A 137 16.94 10.08 -15.78
C PRO A 137 16.93 8.57 -16.06
N VAL A 138 15.80 7.96 -16.44
CA VAL A 138 15.73 6.51 -16.70
C VAL A 138 16.37 6.16 -18.06
N GLN A 139 17.47 5.42 -18.03
CA GLN A 139 18.28 5.13 -19.22
C GLN A 139 17.88 3.83 -19.92
N LYS A 140 17.69 2.75 -19.15
CA LYS A 140 17.36 1.42 -19.69
C LYS A 140 16.67 0.50 -18.68
N VAL A 141 15.85 -0.41 -19.20
CA VAL A 141 15.46 -1.67 -18.55
C VAL A 141 16.42 -2.76 -19.00
N ALA A 142 16.92 -3.58 -18.08
CA ALA A 142 17.73 -4.76 -18.38
C ALA A 142 16.95 -6.05 -18.07
N LEU A 143 16.85 -6.93 -19.06
CA LEU A 143 16.20 -8.24 -18.97
C LEU A 143 17.20 -9.36 -19.35
N ALA A 144 17.01 -10.55 -18.79
CA ALA A 144 17.79 -11.74 -19.13
C ALA A 144 17.30 -12.40 -20.42
N CYS A 145 18.21 -13.06 -21.15
CA CYS A 145 17.88 -13.95 -22.26
C CYS A 145 18.77 -15.20 -22.21
N SER A 146 18.30 -16.29 -22.84
CA SER A 146 19.01 -17.57 -22.95
C SER A 146 19.63 -17.84 -24.32
N ASP A 147 19.36 -16.98 -25.31
CA ASP A 147 20.04 -16.94 -26.61
C ASP A 147 20.02 -15.51 -27.18
N LEU A 148 21.13 -14.79 -27.02
CA LEU A 148 21.25 -13.40 -27.45
C LEU A 148 20.92 -13.17 -28.94
N GLN A 149 21.13 -14.17 -29.83
CA GLN A 149 20.87 -13.99 -31.25
C GLN A 149 19.38 -14.16 -31.57
N LYS A 150 18.67 -15.13 -30.96
CA LYS A 150 17.20 -15.21 -31.07
C LYS A 150 16.53 -13.94 -30.57
N SER A 151 17.02 -13.38 -29.46
CA SER A 151 16.49 -12.14 -28.90
C SER A 151 16.76 -10.93 -29.82
N ILE A 152 17.92 -10.87 -30.48
CA ILE A 152 18.20 -9.87 -31.54
C ILE A 152 17.25 -10.03 -32.73
N ASP A 153 17.10 -11.24 -33.27
CA ASP A 153 16.27 -11.50 -34.46
C ASP A 153 14.81 -11.12 -34.20
N TYR A 154 14.32 -11.31 -32.97
CA TYR A 154 13.00 -10.87 -32.54
C TYR A 154 12.93 -9.33 -32.33
N TRP A 155 13.73 -8.77 -31.44
CA TRP A 155 13.57 -7.37 -31.01
C TRP A 155 14.06 -6.34 -32.06
N ASN A 156 15.17 -6.63 -32.75
CA ASN A 156 15.67 -5.81 -33.86
C ASN A 156 15.02 -6.21 -35.20
N GLY A 157 15.01 -7.51 -35.54
CA GLY A 157 14.54 -7.98 -36.85
C GLY A 157 13.02 -7.90 -37.03
N LEU A 158 12.24 -8.34 -36.05
CA LEU A 158 10.77 -8.43 -36.15
C LEU A 158 10.04 -7.22 -35.53
N LEU A 159 10.49 -6.72 -34.37
CA LEU A 159 9.91 -5.55 -33.71
C LEU A 159 10.55 -4.20 -34.11
N GLY A 160 11.65 -4.21 -34.88
CA GLY A 160 12.21 -3.03 -35.53
C GLY A 160 12.95 -2.05 -34.60
N MET A 161 13.39 -2.48 -33.41
CA MET A 161 14.28 -1.66 -32.58
C MET A 161 15.65 -1.51 -33.24
N LYS A 162 16.29 -0.34 -33.13
CA LYS A 162 17.69 -0.14 -33.52
C LYS A 162 18.61 -0.72 -32.45
N ILE A 163 19.70 -1.33 -32.86
CA ILE A 163 20.82 -1.67 -31.97
C ILE A 163 21.63 -0.39 -31.71
N TYR A 164 21.84 -0.07 -30.43
CA TYR A 164 22.68 1.03 -29.97
C TYR A 164 24.06 0.55 -29.50
N GLU A 165 24.11 -0.65 -28.93
CA GLU A 165 25.35 -1.30 -28.49
C GLU A 165 25.19 -2.82 -28.61
N LYS A 166 26.24 -3.54 -29.01
CA LYS A 166 26.32 -5.01 -28.92
C LYS A 166 27.67 -5.39 -28.29
N LYS A 167 27.61 -6.30 -27.33
CA LYS A 167 28.72 -6.92 -26.58
C LYS A 167 28.61 -8.44 -26.72
N ASP A 168 29.63 -9.15 -26.24
CA ASP A 168 29.69 -10.62 -26.34
C ASP A 168 28.50 -11.33 -25.66
N ASN A 169 27.98 -10.74 -24.57
CA ASN A 169 26.82 -11.27 -23.83
C ASN A 169 25.69 -10.24 -23.60
N SER A 170 25.63 -9.13 -24.32
CA SER A 170 24.47 -8.24 -24.26
C SER A 170 24.24 -7.41 -25.52
N VAL A 171 23.02 -6.91 -25.68
CA VAL A 171 22.63 -5.94 -26.72
C VAL A 171 21.75 -4.86 -26.10
N THR A 172 22.01 -3.59 -26.43
CA THR A 172 21.15 -2.46 -26.07
C THR A 172 20.37 -2.01 -27.31
N LEU A 173 19.06 -1.90 -27.16
CA LEU A 173 18.06 -1.72 -28.22
C LEU A 173 17.15 -0.53 -27.91
N GLY A 174 16.55 0.09 -28.94
CA GLY A 174 15.49 1.08 -28.75
C GLY A 174 14.94 1.69 -30.04
N TYR A 175 13.87 2.49 -29.94
CA TYR A 175 13.26 3.14 -31.10
C TYR A 175 13.87 4.52 -31.42
N ALA A 176 14.23 5.29 -30.39
CA ALA A 176 14.84 6.60 -30.54
C ALA A 176 15.90 6.89 -29.47
N ASP A 177 16.81 7.80 -29.82
CA ASP A 177 18.03 8.10 -29.05
C ASP A 177 17.70 8.68 -27.66
N THR A 178 16.61 9.45 -27.58
CA THR A 178 16.11 10.12 -26.36
C THR A 178 15.20 9.26 -25.47
N GLN A 179 14.80 8.05 -25.90
CA GLN A 179 13.94 7.17 -25.10
C GLN A 179 14.75 6.23 -24.19
N CYS A 180 14.13 5.74 -23.12
CA CYS A 180 14.61 4.58 -22.38
C CYS A 180 14.86 3.38 -23.33
N LYS A 181 15.99 2.68 -23.13
CA LYS A 181 16.43 1.55 -23.95
C LYS A 181 16.04 0.21 -23.30
N LEU A 182 16.06 -0.84 -24.10
CA LEU A 182 15.99 -2.23 -23.64
C LEU A 182 17.39 -2.84 -23.75
N GLU A 183 17.98 -3.27 -22.64
CA GLU A 183 19.16 -4.14 -22.65
C GLU A 183 18.72 -5.59 -22.45
N LEU A 184 19.16 -6.46 -23.36
CA LEU A 184 19.00 -7.90 -23.24
C LEU A 184 20.38 -8.48 -22.97
N LYS A 185 20.51 -9.25 -21.88
CA LYS A 185 21.77 -9.83 -21.44
C LYS A 185 21.67 -11.35 -21.41
N ASP A 186 22.60 -12.01 -22.07
CA ASP A 186 22.73 -13.46 -22.02
C ASP A 186 23.21 -13.87 -20.63
N ILE A 187 22.44 -14.74 -19.96
CA ILE A 187 22.78 -15.25 -18.63
C ILE A 187 23.39 -16.66 -18.65
N GLY A 188 23.47 -17.31 -19.83
CA GLY A 188 24.02 -18.67 -19.98
C GLY A 188 23.16 -19.79 -19.38
N GLU A 189 21.95 -19.48 -18.90
CA GLU A 189 20.99 -20.40 -18.31
C GLU A 189 19.55 -20.05 -18.77
N PRO A 190 18.56 -20.96 -18.63
CA PRO A 190 17.18 -20.66 -18.96
C PRO A 190 16.59 -19.52 -18.11
N VAL A 191 15.80 -18.66 -18.75
CA VAL A 191 15.03 -17.61 -18.06
C VAL A 191 13.87 -18.23 -17.28
N ASN A 192 13.71 -17.79 -16.03
CA ASN A 192 12.67 -18.19 -15.10
C ASN A 192 12.00 -16.92 -14.54
N HIS A 193 10.71 -16.77 -14.85
CA HIS A 193 9.86 -15.64 -14.49
C HIS A 193 9.25 -15.71 -13.07
N GLU A 194 9.22 -16.90 -12.47
CA GLU A 194 8.56 -17.17 -11.18
C GLU A 194 7.14 -16.56 -11.07
N LYS A 195 6.94 -15.56 -10.20
CA LYS A 195 5.65 -14.86 -10.03
C LYS A 195 5.76 -13.34 -10.10
N ALA A 196 6.92 -12.77 -9.77
CA ALA A 196 7.17 -11.34 -9.75
C ALA A 196 7.49 -10.74 -11.14
N PHE A 197 7.53 -11.56 -12.20
CA PHE A 197 7.76 -11.11 -13.58
C PHE A 197 6.92 -9.86 -13.93
N GLY A 198 7.55 -8.95 -14.65
CA GLY A 198 6.90 -7.74 -15.13
C GLY A 198 6.41 -7.85 -16.57
N ARG A 199 6.08 -6.69 -17.13
CA ARG A 199 5.72 -6.50 -18.53
C ARG A 199 6.32 -5.17 -18.99
N ILE A 200 6.94 -5.12 -20.16
CA ILE A 200 7.42 -3.87 -20.75
C ILE A 200 6.40 -3.35 -21.77
N ALA A 201 6.12 -2.05 -21.76
CA ALA A 201 5.11 -1.44 -22.61
C ALA A 201 5.69 -0.44 -23.62
N PHE A 202 5.17 -0.51 -24.83
CA PHE A 202 5.47 0.40 -25.93
C PHE A 202 4.17 0.92 -26.56
N SER A 203 4.16 2.17 -27.01
CA SER A 203 3.11 2.64 -27.93
C SER A 203 3.56 2.57 -29.39
N CYS A 204 2.57 2.49 -30.27
CA CYS A 204 2.66 2.72 -31.71
C CYS A 204 1.36 3.39 -32.18
N PRO A 205 1.26 3.94 -33.41
CA PRO A 205 -0.04 4.31 -33.97
C PRO A 205 -1.04 3.15 -33.87
N THR A 206 -2.29 3.41 -33.51
CA THR A 206 -3.32 2.36 -33.30
C THR A 206 -3.48 1.47 -34.54
N SER A 207 -3.28 2.04 -35.73
CA SER A 207 -3.31 1.34 -37.02
C SER A 207 -2.16 0.34 -37.24
N GLU A 208 -1.04 0.43 -36.51
CA GLU A 208 0.06 -0.55 -36.58
C GLU A 208 -0.23 -1.84 -35.79
N LEU A 209 -1.13 -1.82 -34.79
CA LEU A 209 -1.31 -2.94 -33.84
C LEU A 209 -1.66 -4.27 -34.51
N ALA A 210 -2.56 -4.25 -35.49
CA ALA A 210 -2.93 -5.45 -36.26
C ALA A 210 -1.75 -5.97 -37.10
N GLY A 211 -0.97 -5.07 -37.71
CA GLY A 211 0.24 -5.42 -38.47
C GLY A 211 1.35 -6.00 -37.59
N ILE A 212 1.50 -5.52 -36.35
CA ILE A 212 2.40 -6.12 -35.35
C ILE A 212 1.93 -7.54 -35.03
N GLN A 213 0.66 -7.72 -34.68
CA GLN A 213 0.08 -9.03 -34.37
C GLN A 213 0.29 -10.03 -35.52
N ASP A 214 0.00 -9.64 -36.75
CA ASP A 214 0.14 -10.51 -37.92
C ASP A 214 1.61 -10.82 -38.25
N ALA A 215 2.54 -9.90 -38.00
CA ALA A 215 3.97 -10.17 -38.12
C ALA A 215 4.46 -11.22 -37.11
N ILE A 216 4.10 -11.07 -35.82
CA ILE A 216 4.40 -12.05 -34.76
C ILE A 216 3.82 -13.42 -35.11
N LYS A 217 2.54 -13.46 -35.50
CA LYS A 217 1.81 -14.68 -35.88
C LYS A 217 2.44 -15.37 -37.09
N LYS A 218 2.82 -14.62 -38.12
CA LYS A 218 3.49 -15.14 -39.33
C LYS A 218 4.89 -15.69 -39.04
N ALA A 219 5.60 -15.11 -38.09
CA ALA A 219 6.90 -15.58 -37.62
C ALA A 219 6.80 -16.76 -36.63
N GLY A 220 5.58 -17.19 -36.24
CA GLY A 220 5.36 -18.32 -35.32
C GLY A 220 5.60 -18.00 -33.84
N HIS A 221 5.77 -16.72 -33.48
CA HIS A 221 5.99 -16.30 -32.10
C HIS A 221 4.66 -16.19 -31.31
N LYS A 222 4.78 -16.18 -29.98
CA LYS A 222 3.65 -16.28 -29.06
C LYS A 222 2.94 -14.93 -28.85
N ILE A 223 1.64 -14.92 -29.14
CA ILE A 223 0.72 -13.85 -28.73
C ILE A 223 0.04 -14.32 -27.43
N LEU A 224 0.14 -13.53 -26.37
CA LEU A 224 -0.50 -13.81 -25.07
C LEU A 224 -1.94 -13.30 -25.04
N THR A 225 -2.19 -12.14 -25.63
CA THR A 225 -3.52 -11.56 -25.77
C THR A 225 -3.61 -10.94 -27.17
N PRO A 226 -4.49 -11.45 -28.05
CA PRO A 226 -4.79 -10.81 -29.33
C PRO A 226 -5.30 -9.36 -29.16
N LEU A 227 -5.37 -8.62 -30.26
CA LEU A 227 -5.83 -7.24 -30.29
C LEU A 227 -7.18 -7.07 -29.55
N VAL A 228 -7.17 -6.33 -28.44
CA VAL A 228 -8.30 -6.17 -27.52
C VAL A 228 -8.42 -4.73 -27.03
N SER A 229 -9.66 -4.28 -26.81
CA SER A 229 -9.96 -3.00 -26.18
C SER A 229 -9.95 -3.13 -24.65
N LEU A 230 -9.25 -2.23 -23.97
CA LEU A 230 -9.19 -2.14 -22.51
C LEU A 230 -9.76 -0.80 -22.03
N ASP A 231 -10.78 -0.91 -21.20
CA ASP A 231 -11.46 0.22 -20.57
C ASP A 231 -10.76 0.59 -19.26
N THR A 232 -10.82 1.86 -18.87
CA THR A 232 -10.39 2.32 -17.55
C THR A 232 -11.45 3.30 -17.03
N PRO A 233 -11.97 3.14 -15.79
CA PRO A 233 -13.08 3.97 -15.30
C PRO A 233 -12.82 5.46 -15.47
N GLY A 234 -13.73 6.16 -16.17
CA GLY A 234 -13.65 7.60 -16.43
C GLY A 234 -12.53 8.06 -17.38
N LYS A 235 -11.82 7.15 -18.07
CA LYS A 235 -10.71 7.46 -18.99
C LYS A 235 -10.91 6.83 -20.37
N ALA A 236 -10.05 7.17 -21.33
CA ALA A 236 -10.11 6.67 -22.69
C ALA A 236 -9.90 5.14 -22.77
N THR A 237 -10.75 4.44 -23.54
CA THR A 237 -10.55 3.03 -23.89
C THR A 237 -9.37 2.90 -24.86
N VAL A 238 -8.35 2.13 -24.47
CA VAL A 238 -7.15 1.89 -25.28
C VAL A 238 -7.21 0.54 -25.99
N HIS A 239 -6.48 0.41 -27.10
CA HIS A 239 -6.34 -0.86 -27.83
C HIS A 239 -4.94 -1.43 -27.60
N VAL A 240 -4.85 -2.70 -27.20
CA VAL A 240 -3.56 -3.38 -26.94
C VAL A 240 -3.44 -4.71 -27.67
N VAL A 241 -2.21 -5.14 -27.93
CA VAL A 241 -1.85 -6.54 -28.17
C VAL A 241 -0.74 -6.93 -27.20
N ILE A 242 -0.85 -8.08 -26.55
CA ILE A 242 0.15 -8.59 -25.61
C ILE A 242 0.90 -9.77 -26.23
N LEU A 243 2.22 -9.69 -26.25
CA LEU A 243 3.13 -10.65 -26.85
C LEU A 243 4.00 -11.31 -25.78
N ALA A 244 4.62 -12.44 -26.11
CA ALA A 244 5.83 -12.89 -25.44
C ALA A 244 7.01 -12.94 -26.43
N ASP A 245 8.20 -12.62 -25.94
CA ASP A 245 9.45 -12.74 -26.68
C ASP A 245 9.98 -14.20 -26.67
N PRO A 246 11.17 -14.50 -27.26
CA PRO A 246 11.70 -15.86 -27.33
C PRO A 246 11.97 -16.53 -25.97
N ASP A 247 12.25 -15.76 -24.92
CA ASP A 247 12.51 -16.25 -23.57
C ASP A 247 11.24 -16.29 -22.70
N GLY A 248 10.26 -15.44 -23.01
CA GLY A 248 8.94 -15.43 -22.38
C GLY A 248 8.50 -14.07 -21.84
N HIS A 249 9.33 -13.03 -21.98
CA HIS A 249 9.04 -11.69 -21.44
C HIS A 249 7.77 -11.11 -22.04
N GLU A 250 6.87 -10.62 -21.19
CA GLU A 250 5.62 -10.02 -21.64
C GLU A 250 5.84 -8.62 -22.22
N ILE A 251 5.25 -8.38 -23.39
CA ILE A 251 5.32 -7.09 -24.10
C ILE A 251 3.91 -6.58 -24.35
N CYS A 252 3.62 -5.34 -23.93
CA CYS A 252 2.44 -4.62 -24.36
C CYS A 252 2.77 -3.71 -25.55
N PHE A 253 2.03 -3.81 -26.65
CA PHE A 253 1.90 -2.71 -27.62
C PHE A 253 0.51 -2.08 -27.47
N VAL A 254 0.47 -0.76 -27.31
CA VAL A 254 -0.76 0.05 -27.16
C VAL A 254 -0.86 1.13 -28.24
N GLY A 255 -2.08 1.49 -28.64
CA GLY A 255 -2.33 2.65 -29.50
C GLY A 255 -1.97 3.97 -28.82
N ASP A 256 -0.97 4.69 -29.34
CA ASP A 256 -0.42 5.92 -28.76
C ASP A 256 -1.49 7.02 -28.63
N GLU A 257 -2.41 7.12 -29.58
CA GLU A 257 -3.43 8.16 -29.65
C GLU A 257 -4.34 8.13 -28.40
N ALA A 258 -4.98 6.99 -28.13
CA ALA A 258 -5.80 6.80 -26.94
C ALA A 258 -4.96 6.64 -25.66
N PHE A 259 -3.72 6.13 -25.76
CA PHE A 259 -2.84 6.04 -24.59
C PHE A 259 -2.51 7.41 -24.03
N ARG A 260 -2.28 8.44 -24.86
CA ARG A 260 -2.01 9.81 -24.37
C ARG A 260 -3.18 10.40 -23.59
N GLU A 261 -4.42 10.13 -24.00
CA GLU A 261 -5.63 10.55 -23.27
C GLU A 261 -5.75 9.80 -21.93
N LEU A 262 -5.47 8.50 -21.91
CA LEU A 262 -5.43 7.68 -20.69
C LEU A 262 -4.30 8.11 -19.72
N SER A 263 -3.13 8.47 -20.26
CA SER A 263 -1.88 8.69 -19.52
C SER A 263 -1.64 10.13 -19.07
N GLN A 264 -2.69 10.97 -19.06
CA GLN A 264 -2.58 12.32 -18.53
C GLN A 264 -2.30 12.29 -17.02
N VAL A 265 -1.41 13.19 -16.58
CA VAL A 265 -1.03 13.32 -15.17
C VAL A 265 -2.22 13.86 -14.38
N ASP A 266 -2.63 13.13 -13.35
CA ASP A 266 -3.67 13.56 -12.42
C ASP A 266 -3.10 14.63 -11.47
N PRO A 267 -3.63 15.87 -11.47
CA PRO A 267 -3.24 16.90 -10.52
C PRO A 267 -3.50 16.53 -9.05
N LYS A 268 -4.31 15.49 -8.79
CA LYS A 268 -4.58 14.91 -7.48
C LYS A 268 -3.78 13.63 -7.20
N GLY A 269 -2.80 13.24 -8.03
CA GLY A 269 -1.99 12.03 -7.79
C GLY A 269 -1.32 11.99 -6.41
N ASP A 270 -0.92 13.15 -5.87
CA ASP A 270 -0.38 13.27 -4.50
C ASP A 270 -1.43 13.03 -3.38
N SER A 271 -2.74 13.05 -3.68
CA SER A 271 -3.78 12.69 -2.70
C SER A 271 -3.75 11.22 -2.34
N LEU A 272 -3.31 10.32 -3.24
CA LEU A 272 -3.06 8.90 -2.91
C LEU A 272 -2.02 8.77 -1.78
N LEU A 273 -1.03 9.66 -1.75
CA LEU A 273 -0.01 9.69 -0.68
C LEU A 273 -0.60 10.03 0.69
N MET A 274 -1.88 10.43 0.77
CA MET A 274 -2.61 10.59 2.03
C MET A 274 -3.21 9.26 2.52
N GLU A 275 -3.75 8.43 1.63
CA GLU A 275 -4.21 7.06 1.99
C GLU A 275 -3.06 6.18 2.49
N LEU A 276 -1.85 6.43 1.99
CA LEU A 276 -0.64 5.69 2.39
C LEU A 276 -0.02 6.19 3.71
N LYS A 277 -0.48 7.33 4.24
CA LYS A 277 -0.13 7.83 5.57
C LYS A 277 -0.97 7.22 6.69
N LEU A 278 -2.09 6.57 6.36
CA LEU A 278 -2.81 5.73 7.31
C LEU A 278 -1.85 4.66 7.90
N ASP A 279 -2.03 4.32 9.17
CA ASP A 279 -1.44 3.11 9.73
C ASP A 279 -2.12 1.85 9.14
N GLU A 280 -1.56 0.66 9.38
CA GLU A 280 -2.10 -0.55 8.77
C GLU A 280 -3.53 -0.89 9.24
N SER A 281 -3.90 -0.58 10.48
CA SER A 281 -5.26 -0.83 10.98
C SER A 281 -6.25 0.14 10.35
N LEU A 282 -5.94 1.44 10.37
CA LEU A 282 -6.79 2.46 9.77
C LEU A 282 -6.89 2.31 8.24
N ARG A 283 -5.81 1.86 7.59
CA ARG A 283 -5.83 1.55 6.16
C ARG A 283 -6.66 0.30 5.86
N GLN A 284 -6.59 -0.76 6.67
CA GLN A 284 -7.48 -1.91 6.50
C GLN A 284 -8.95 -1.53 6.72
N GLN A 285 -9.25 -0.58 7.63
CA GLN A 285 -10.61 -0.04 7.78
C GLN A 285 -11.06 0.75 6.54
N TRP A 286 -10.20 1.60 5.97
CA TRP A 286 -10.48 2.29 4.70
C TRP A 286 -10.72 1.30 3.55
N GLU A 287 -9.81 0.33 3.37
CA GLU A 287 -9.92 -0.73 2.35
C GLU A 287 -11.18 -1.61 2.54
N LEU A 288 -11.79 -1.64 3.73
CA LEU A 288 -13.07 -2.29 4.02
C LEU A 288 -14.31 -1.40 3.79
N THR A 289 -14.19 -0.06 3.88
CA THR A 289 -15.28 0.87 3.52
C THR A 289 -15.51 0.97 2.01
N LEU A 290 -14.56 0.50 1.19
CA LEU A 290 -14.69 0.46 -0.27
C LEU A 290 -15.68 -0.61 -0.74
N TYR A 291 -16.96 -0.21 -0.80
CA TYR A 291 -18.07 -0.96 -1.39
C TYR A 291 -17.83 -1.29 -2.88
N LYS A 292 -18.82 -1.92 -3.52
CA LYS A 292 -18.63 -2.88 -4.61
C LYS A 292 -18.86 -2.37 -6.04
N ASP A 293 -19.16 -1.07 -6.18
CA ASP A 293 -19.73 -0.50 -7.41
C ASP A 293 -19.16 0.90 -7.76
N SER A 294 -18.08 1.35 -7.08
CA SER A 294 -17.48 2.68 -7.32
C SER A 294 -16.03 2.80 -6.82
N SER A 295 -15.14 3.27 -7.69
CA SER A 295 -13.79 3.71 -7.31
C SER A 295 -13.87 4.93 -6.36
N PRO A 296 -13.18 4.92 -5.20
CA PRO A 296 -13.26 6.02 -4.23
C PRO A 296 -12.64 7.30 -4.78
N ASN A 297 -13.18 8.43 -4.32
CA ASN A 297 -12.68 9.76 -4.64
C ASN A 297 -12.20 10.53 -3.40
N CYS A 298 -11.47 11.63 -3.61
CA CYS A 298 -10.83 12.39 -2.53
C CYS A 298 -11.82 12.96 -1.48
N TYR A 299 -13.10 13.15 -1.81
CA TYR A 299 -14.10 13.58 -0.82
C TYR A 299 -14.52 12.43 0.11
N GLU A 300 -14.70 11.21 -0.41
CA GLU A 300 -15.05 10.03 0.39
C GLU A 300 -13.91 9.63 1.33
N PHE A 301 -12.66 9.80 0.89
CA PHE A 301 -11.49 9.60 1.76
C PHE A 301 -11.40 10.65 2.89
N LEU A 302 -11.73 11.91 2.61
CA LEU A 302 -11.79 12.97 3.62
C LEU A 302 -12.99 12.75 4.58
N GLU A 303 -14.13 12.29 4.07
CA GLU A 303 -15.30 11.93 4.87
C GLU A 303 -14.99 10.75 5.80
N PHE A 304 -14.34 9.69 5.31
CA PHE A 304 -13.82 8.59 6.14
C PHE A 304 -12.86 9.09 7.23
N LEU A 305 -11.94 9.99 6.90
CA LEU A 305 -11.03 10.59 7.89
C LEU A 305 -11.78 11.43 8.94
N GLU A 306 -12.80 12.20 8.53
CA GLU A 306 -13.65 12.94 9.45
C GLU A 306 -14.51 12.02 10.32
N GLU A 307 -15.12 10.96 9.78
CA GLU A 307 -15.87 9.97 10.54
C GLU A 307 -14.98 9.23 11.53
N HIS A 308 -13.78 8.82 11.11
CA HIS A 308 -12.82 8.20 12.01
C HIS A 308 -12.40 9.17 13.13
N ALA A 309 -12.08 10.43 12.80
CA ALA A 309 -11.76 11.46 13.80
C ALA A 309 -12.94 11.75 14.76
N ARG A 310 -14.17 11.81 14.26
CA ARG A 310 -15.40 11.94 15.06
C ARG A 310 -15.60 10.73 15.97
N SER A 311 -15.36 9.51 15.48
CA SER A 311 -15.47 8.29 16.30
C SER A 311 -14.43 8.24 17.43
N MET A 312 -13.22 8.76 17.23
CA MET A 312 -12.22 8.95 18.29
C MET A 312 -12.59 10.09 19.28
N GLN A 313 -13.37 11.08 18.86
CA GLN A 313 -13.91 12.13 19.75
C GLN A 313 -15.13 11.66 20.56
N CYS A 314 -15.85 10.65 20.07
CA CYS A 314 -16.91 9.99 20.82
C CYS A 314 -16.34 9.22 22.02
N LYS A 315 -16.91 9.47 23.20
CA LYS A 315 -16.45 8.86 24.47
C LYS A 315 -16.55 7.34 24.40
N HIS A 316 -15.48 6.66 24.81
CA HIS A 316 -15.44 5.20 24.84
C HIS A 316 -16.45 4.63 25.86
N HIS A 317 -17.18 3.59 25.46
CA HIS A 317 -18.08 2.82 26.33
C HIS A 317 -17.41 1.48 26.68
N ALA A 318 -17.67 0.95 27.89
CA ALA A 318 -16.86 -0.13 28.44
C ALA A 318 -17.65 -1.06 29.38
N ILE A 319 -17.21 -2.32 29.45
CA ILE A 319 -17.75 -3.37 30.31
C ILE A 319 -16.75 -3.68 31.43
N LEU A 320 -17.17 -3.63 32.70
CA LEU A 320 -16.28 -3.76 33.86
C LEU A 320 -16.51 -5.05 34.66
N HIS A 321 -15.41 -5.77 34.93
CA HIS A 321 -15.36 -6.90 35.86
C HIS A 321 -14.26 -6.72 36.93
N GLU A 322 -14.39 -7.49 38.02
CA GLU A 322 -13.45 -7.58 39.12
C GLU A 322 -12.18 -8.37 38.74
N GLU A 323 -11.05 -8.09 39.38
CA GLU A 323 -9.83 -8.89 39.23
C GLU A 323 -9.42 -9.54 40.57
N GLU A 324 -9.40 -10.87 40.61
CA GLU A 324 -8.93 -11.64 41.77
C GLU A 324 -7.40 -11.66 41.85
N ARG A 325 -6.82 -10.78 42.67
CA ARG A 325 -5.38 -10.85 42.99
C ARG A 325 -5.10 -11.94 44.03
N LYS A 326 -4.34 -12.97 43.63
CA LYS A 326 -3.57 -13.78 44.60
C LYS A 326 -2.45 -12.93 45.18
N SER A 327 -2.18 -13.08 46.47
CA SER A 327 -1.39 -12.14 47.26
C SER A 327 0.12 -12.43 47.27
N ALA A 328 0.90 -11.34 47.32
CA ALA A 328 2.30 -11.31 47.73
C ALA A 328 2.60 -9.96 48.44
N PHE A 329 3.38 -10.00 49.52
CA PHE A 329 4.04 -8.84 50.17
C PHE A 329 5.24 -8.38 49.30
N GLN A 330 5.96 -7.25 49.45
CA GLN A 330 6.19 -6.18 50.47
C GLN A 330 6.84 -4.96 49.71
N SER A 331 6.97 -3.70 50.16
CA SER A 331 6.29 -2.85 51.16
C SER A 331 6.86 -1.41 51.14
N THR A 332 6.07 -0.40 51.56
CA THR A 332 6.45 0.90 52.19
C THR A 332 7.60 1.78 51.65
N ILE A 333 7.31 3.06 51.36
CA ILE A 333 7.78 4.26 52.10
C ILE A 333 7.08 5.54 51.55
N GLU A 334 7.08 6.65 52.30
CA GLU A 334 6.26 7.87 52.11
C GLU A 334 6.99 9.03 51.39
N GLY A 335 6.23 10.02 50.88
CA GLY A 335 6.75 11.31 50.38
C GLY A 335 5.68 12.19 49.67
N PRO A 336 5.41 13.46 50.08
CA PRO A 336 4.22 14.20 49.61
C PRO A 336 4.46 15.40 48.66
N LYS A 337 3.34 16.00 48.19
CA LYS A 337 3.13 17.20 47.32
C LYS A 337 2.90 16.85 45.83
N ALA A 338 2.03 17.52 45.07
CA ALA A 338 1.16 18.69 45.35
C ALA A 338 -0.24 18.55 44.70
N LEU A 339 -1.10 19.57 44.90
CA LEU A 339 -2.43 19.70 44.27
C LEU A 339 -2.30 19.98 42.75
N LEU A 340 -3.29 19.73 41.88
CA LEU A 340 -4.54 20.51 41.80
C LEU A 340 -5.77 19.72 41.27
N HIS A 341 -6.90 20.43 41.21
CA HIS A 341 -8.26 19.90 41.09
C HIS A 341 -8.84 20.06 39.67
N GLU A 342 -9.95 19.36 39.46
CA GLU A 342 -10.97 19.43 38.40
C GLU A 342 -10.91 20.48 37.28
N CYS A 343 -11.41 20.08 36.11
CA CYS A 343 -12.27 20.94 35.31
C CYS A 343 -13.54 20.17 34.91
N ASN A 344 -14.67 20.49 35.56
CA ASN A 344 -16.00 20.05 35.14
C ASN A 344 -16.43 20.84 33.89
N VAL A 345 -17.23 20.22 33.02
CA VAL A 345 -17.85 20.90 31.87
C VAL A 345 -19.36 20.90 32.04
N GLU A 346 -19.89 22.01 32.54
CA GLU A 346 -21.31 22.35 32.45
C GLU A 346 -21.54 23.57 31.55
N GLN A 347 -22.55 23.43 30.69
CA GLN A 347 -23.40 24.47 30.08
C GLN A 347 -22.80 25.82 29.61
N VAL A 348 -22.73 25.95 28.29
CA VAL A 348 -23.31 27.05 27.49
C VAL A 348 -23.40 28.45 28.13
N ARG A 349 -22.58 29.40 27.62
CA ARG A 349 -23.05 30.70 27.07
C ARG A 349 -21.95 31.38 26.25
N LEU A 350 -22.36 32.20 25.28
CA LEU A 350 -21.49 33.03 24.43
C LEU A 350 -21.36 34.45 25.01
N VAL A 351 -20.13 34.94 25.19
CA VAL A 351 -19.72 36.36 25.03
C VAL A 351 -18.24 36.37 24.62
N ASP A 352 -17.83 37.25 23.70
CA ASP A 352 -16.44 37.46 23.32
C ASP A 352 -15.64 38.26 24.37
N GLN A 353 -14.34 37.94 24.57
CA GLN A 353 -13.24 38.77 24.01
C GLN A 353 -11.82 38.25 24.36
N ASP A 354 -10.96 38.30 23.34
CA ASP A 354 -9.50 38.55 23.34
C ASP A 354 -8.42 37.64 24.00
N GLN A 355 -7.40 37.37 23.16
CA GLN A 355 -5.94 37.28 23.43
C GLN A 355 -5.28 36.03 24.07
N LYS A 356 -4.74 35.20 23.16
CA LYS A 356 -3.46 34.43 23.14
C LYS A 356 -2.23 35.12 23.81
N PRO A 357 -1.05 34.45 23.96
CA PRO A 357 -0.69 33.01 23.90
C PRO A 357 0.34 32.50 24.98
N GLY A 358 0.71 31.21 24.98
CA GLY A 358 1.89 30.66 25.69
C GLY A 358 1.77 29.16 26.08
N LEU A 359 2.09 28.11 25.31
CA LEU A 359 3.31 27.61 24.63
C LEU A 359 4.14 26.54 25.41
N LEU A 360 4.11 25.29 24.89
CA LEU A 360 5.11 24.19 24.91
C LEU A 360 5.38 23.20 26.08
N SER A 361 5.63 21.96 25.65
CA SER A 361 6.52 20.88 26.17
C SER A 361 6.08 19.95 27.34
N GLU A 362 6.52 18.67 27.42
CA GLU A 362 6.72 17.59 26.41
C GLU A 362 6.94 16.21 27.11
N CYS A 363 6.90 15.08 26.37
CA CYS A 363 7.50 13.76 26.70
C CYS A 363 6.92 12.90 27.86
N LYS A 364 7.05 11.55 27.90
CA LYS A 364 7.23 10.48 26.88
C LYS A 364 7.06 9.07 27.52
N SER A 365 6.90 8.02 26.68
CA SER A 365 7.21 6.58 26.97
C SER A 365 6.20 5.80 27.85
N LYS A 366 6.03 4.46 27.78
CA LYS A 366 6.25 3.47 26.69
C LYS A 366 5.47 2.15 26.98
N ASP A 367 5.63 1.18 26.07
CA ASP A 367 5.33 -0.27 26.15
C ASP A 367 3.87 -0.75 26.00
N SER A 368 3.66 -1.49 24.91
CA SER A 368 2.53 -2.40 24.65
C SER A 368 2.92 -3.31 23.48
N GLY A 369 2.58 -4.60 23.54
CA GLY A 369 2.88 -5.58 22.50
C GLY A 369 1.77 -6.62 22.40
N CYS A 370 1.47 -7.09 21.18
CA CYS A 370 0.40 -8.04 20.91
C CYS A 370 0.79 -8.99 19.76
N LEU A 371 0.14 -10.15 19.68
CA LEU A 371 0.46 -11.24 18.76
C LEU A 371 -0.83 -11.79 18.13
N PHE A 372 -0.79 -12.15 16.85
CA PHE A 372 -1.98 -12.49 16.04
C PHE A 372 -2.01 -13.96 15.60
N THR A 373 -3.21 -14.55 15.56
CA THR A 373 -3.57 -15.74 14.76
C THR A 373 -5.03 -15.65 14.29
N ARG A 374 -5.38 -16.28 13.16
CA ARG A 374 -6.64 -16.05 12.39
C ARG A 374 -7.25 -17.37 11.92
N ALA A 375 -8.57 -17.57 12.08
CA ALA A 375 -9.32 -18.63 11.37
C ALA A 375 -10.85 -18.37 11.28
N ASN A 376 -11.30 -18.15 10.04
CA ASN A 376 -12.57 -18.51 9.38
C ASN A 376 -13.99 -18.41 10.01
N ASP A 377 -14.84 -17.78 9.18
CA ASP A 377 -16.22 -18.09 8.79
C ASP A 377 -17.45 -17.76 9.67
N SER A 378 -18.47 -17.28 8.93
CA SER A 378 -19.88 -16.97 9.26
C SER A 378 -20.22 -16.07 10.45
N ASN A 379 -19.27 -15.64 11.29
CA ASN A 379 -19.52 -14.72 12.40
C ASN A 379 -18.74 -13.40 12.28
N ILE A 380 -19.40 -12.28 12.62
CA ILE A 380 -18.74 -10.99 12.80
C ILE A 380 -17.97 -11.03 14.12
N GLN A 381 -16.66 -11.28 14.04
CA GLN A 381 -15.77 -11.38 15.19
C GLN A 381 -15.15 -10.00 15.51
N VAL A 382 -15.78 -9.25 16.42
CA VAL A 382 -15.23 -7.98 16.92
C VAL A 382 -14.13 -8.25 17.94
N LEU A 383 -12.94 -7.66 17.75
CA LEU A 383 -11.78 -7.87 18.62
C LEU A 383 -11.88 -7.00 19.89
N LEU A 384 -12.57 -7.51 20.91
CA LEU A 384 -12.74 -6.84 22.21
C LEU A 384 -11.39 -6.70 22.94
N SER A 385 -10.91 -5.46 23.08
CA SER A 385 -9.64 -5.16 23.75
C SER A 385 -9.82 -5.04 25.25
N THR A 386 -8.91 -5.60 26.05
CA THR A 386 -8.98 -5.51 27.52
C THR A 386 -7.94 -4.57 28.12
N ALA A 387 -8.37 -3.65 28.99
CA ALA A 387 -7.49 -2.79 29.78
C ALA A 387 -7.64 -3.08 31.29
N LEU A 388 -6.59 -2.84 32.06
CA LEU A 388 -6.65 -2.77 33.52
C LEU A 388 -6.75 -1.31 33.95
N ILE A 389 -7.78 -0.96 34.70
CA ILE A 389 -8.03 0.41 35.16
C ILE A 389 -8.25 0.46 36.67
N ASN A 390 -7.99 1.62 37.27
CA ASN A 390 -8.33 1.90 38.66
C ASN A 390 -9.58 2.77 38.70
N VAL A 391 -10.73 2.18 39.05
CA VAL A 391 -12.00 2.89 39.16
C VAL A 391 -12.09 3.52 40.56
N ARG A 392 -12.27 4.84 40.62
CA ARG A 392 -12.40 5.56 41.89
C ARG A 392 -13.83 5.45 42.43
N THR A 393 -13.97 5.17 43.72
CA THR A 393 -15.28 5.15 44.40
C THR A 393 -15.65 6.55 44.89
N GLY A 394 -16.94 6.78 45.20
CA GLY A 394 -17.41 8.03 45.81
C GLY A 394 -16.82 8.32 47.20
N PHE A 395 -16.05 7.39 47.77
CA PHE A 395 -15.31 7.56 49.04
C PHE A 395 -13.80 7.82 48.80
N GLY A 396 -13.40 8.17 47.57
CA GLY A 396 -12.03 8.59 47.20
C GLY A 396 -11.03 7.45 46.96
N ASN A 397 -11.31 6.26 47.49
CA ASN A 397 -10.54 5.03 47.28
C ASN A 397 -10.61 4.54 45.82
N SER A 398 -9.63 3.74 45.39
CA SER A 398 -9.57 3.15 44.05
C SER A 398 -9.67 1.63 44.08
N VAL A 399 -10.44 1.05 43.16
CA VAL A 399 -10.58 -0.40 42.95
C VAL A 399 -9.99 -0.75 41.59
N ALA A 400 -9.11 -1.75 41.54
CA ALA A 400 -8.61 -2.29 40.29
C ALA A 400 -9.70 -3.14 39.61
N SER A 401 -10.02 -2.81 38.37
CA SER A 401 -11.05 -3.46 37.55
C SER A 401 -10.50 -3.74 36.16
N ARG A 402 -10.93 -4.86 35.55
CA ARG A 402 -10.65 -5.14 34.14
C ARG A 402 -11.80 -4.60 33.30
N ALA A 403 -11.46 -3.72 32.35
CA ALA A 403 -12.37 -3.21 31.35
C ALA A 403 -12.23 -4.04 30.07
N MET A 404 -13.36 -4.51 29.52
CA MET A 404 -13.48 -4.85 28.10
C MET A 404 -13.98 -3.62 27.36
N LEU A 405 -13.27 -3.23 26.31
CA LEU A 405 -13.59 -2.10 25.45
C LEU A 405 -14.31 -2.63 24.21
N ASP A 406 -15.50 -2.10 23.97
CA ASP A 406 -16.35 -2.45 22.82
C ASP A 406 -16.80 -1.16 22.12
N SER A 407 -16.34 -0.97 20.89
CA SER A 407 -16.72 0.17 20.06
C SER A 407 -18.13 0.06 19.46
N GLY A 408 -18.77 -1.11 19.53
CA GLY A 408 -20.14 -1.34 19.05
C GLY A 408 -21.23 -1.24 20.12
N SER A 409 -20.88 -1.26 21.42
CA SER A 409 -21.87 -1.27 22.49
C SER A 409 -22.48 0.10 22.79
N GLN A 410 -23.80 0.22 22.63
CA GLN A 410 -24.60 1.38 23.05
C GLN A 410 -24.86 1.45 24.57
N SER A 411 -24.10 0.72 25.40
CA SER A 411 -24.30 0.65 26.85
C SER A 411 -23.02 0.23 27.56
N SER A 412 -22.58 1.01 28.55
CA SER A 412 -21.58 0.56 29.51
C SER A 412 -22.22 -0.38 30.53
N LEU A 413 -21.51 -1.46 30.87
CA LEU A 413 -22.04 -2.56 31.68
C LEU A 413 -21.11 -2.90 32.84
N ILE A 414 -21.65 -3.31 33.97
CA ILE A 414 -20.86 -3.66 35.16
C ILE A 414 -21.39 -4.92 35.83
N MET A 415 -20.49 -5.86 36.11
CA MET A 415 -20.85 -7.09 36.82
C MET A 415 -21.10 -6.82 38.30
N GLU A 416 -22.01 -7.59 38.90
CA GLU A 416 -22.49 -7.40 40.27
C GLU A 416 -21.36 -7.45 41.33
N SER A 417 -20.31 -8.23 41.09
CA SER A 417 -19.08 -8.30 41.88
C SER A 417 -18.38 -6.93 41.97
N CYS A 418 -18.02 -6.38 40.81
CA CYS A 418 -17.40 -5.07 40.67
C CYS A 418 -18.30 -3.95 41.24
N TRP A 419 -19.61 -3.98 40.96
CA TRP A 419 -20.58 -3.02 41.50
C TRP A 419 -20.58 -2.99 43.04
N LYS A 420 -20.58 -4.16 43.69
CA LYS A 420 -20.50 -4.28 45.15
C LYS A 420 -19.19 -3.73 45.70
N LYS A 421 -18.05 -4.03 45.08
CA LYS A 421 -16.73 -3.49 45.50
C LYS A 421 -16.62 -1.97 45.36
N LEU A 422 -17.30 -1.36 44.39
CA LEU A 422 -17.35 0.09 44.24
C LEU A 422 -18.26 0.79 45.27
N GLY A 423 -19.03 0.04 46.06
CA GLY A 423 -19.93 0.57 47.10
C GLY A 423 -21.16 1.31 46.56
N LEU A 424 -21.52 1.04 45.30
CA LEU A 424 -22.55 1.79 44.58
C LEU A 424 -23.97 1.38 45.01
N LYS A 425 -24.86 2.37 45.15
CA LYS A 425 -26.24 2.19 45.61
C LYS A 425 -27.21 2.18 44.44
N GLY A 426 -28.10 1.19 44.37
CA GLY A 426 -29.10 1.06 43.31
C GLY A 426 -29.90 -0.24 43.42
N ARG A 427 -30.82 -0.48 42.48
CA ARG A 427 -31.50 -1.77 42.30
C ARG A 427 -30.97 -2.43 41.01
N PRO A 428 -30.56 -3.70 41.02
CA PRO A 428 -30.06 -4.36 39.81
C PRO A 428 -31.22 -4.69 38.85
N THR A 429 -31.18 -4.15 37.64
CA THR A 429 -32.07 -4.57 36.54
C THR A 429 -31.43 -5.77 35.85
N LEU A 430 -32.11 -6.92 35.83
CA LEU A 430 -31.49 -8.22 35.55
C LEU A 430 -31.45 -8.58 34.05
N TYR A 431 -30.38 -8.19 33.35
CA TYR A 431 -30.18 -8.58 31.94
C TYR A 431 -29.43 -9.90 31.80
N ARG A 432 -29.87 -10.74 30.87
CA ARG A 432 -29.23 -12.01 30.48
C ARG A 432 -28.52 -11.84 29.14
N ILE A 433 -27.20 -11.71 29.18
CA ILE A 433 -26.37 -11.52 27.99
C ILE A 433 -25.76 -12.86 27.57
N ARG A 434 -25.50 -13.05 26.27
CA ARG A 434 -24.64 -14.13 25.77
C ARG A 434 -23.34 -13.51 25.25
N TYR A 435 -22.22 -14.09 25.64
CA TYR A 435 -20.92 -13.85 25.02
C TYR A 435 -20.38 -15.20 24.54
N GLN A 436 -19.61 -15.21 23.46
CA GLN A 436 -18.91 -16.40 22.99
C GLN A 436 -17.48 -16.00 22.66
N GLN A 437 -16.51 -16.65 23.29
CA GLN A 437 -15.09 -16.28 23.23
C GLN A 437 -14.31 -17.34 22.46
N LEU A 438 -13.47 -16.90 21.53
CA LEU A 438 -12.63 -17.81 20.73
C LEU A 438 -11.55 -18.46 21.60
N GLY A 439 -11.33 -19.76 21.40
CA GLY A 439 -10.19 -20.51 21.94
C GLY A 439 -10.38 -21.20 23.30
N CYS A 440 -11.53 -21.05 23.97
CA CYS A 440 -11.86 -21.80 25.19
C CYS A 440 -13.30 -22.32 25.13
N GLY A 441 -13.54 -23.54 25.61
CA GLY A 441 -14.85 -24.22 25.51
C GLY A 441 -15.99 -23.47 26.20
N ASP A 442 -17.23 -23.64 25.70
CA ASP A 442 -18.41 -22.80 25.97
C ASP A 442 -18.57 -22.35 27.43
N PHE A 443 -18.04 -21.16 27.75
CA PHE A 443 -18.21 -20.52 29.05
C PHE A 443 -19.61 -19.90 29.17
N PHE A 444 -20.59 -20.74 29.48
CA PHE A 444 -21.95 -20.35 29.86
C PHE A 444 -21.99 -19.66 31.24
N SER A 445 -21.33 -18.51 31.37
CA SER A 445 -21.53 -17.63 32.52
C SER A 445 -22.97 -17.12 32.50
N ARG A 446 -23.81 -17.65 33.39
CA ARG A 446 -25.14 -17.08 33.69
C ARG A 446 -24.97 -15.81 34.53
N GLY A 447 -24.23 -14.84 34.00
CA GLY A 447 -24.04 -13.53 34.59
C GLY A 447 -25.31 -12.71 34.46
N TRP A 448 -25.87 -12.31 35.60
CA TRP A 448 -26.83 -11.21 35.65
C TRP A 448 -26.06 -9.90 35.64
N VAL A 449 -26.33 -9.03 34.67
CA VAL A 449 -25.67 -7.72 34.55
C VAL A 449 -26.66 -6.62 34.88
N GLY A 450 -26.32 -5.80 35.87
CA GLY A 450 -27.15 -4.69 36.32
C GLY A 450 -26.95 -3.46 35.43
N ILE A 451 -28.00 -3.01 34.74
CA ILE A 451 -28.06 -1.63 34.23
C ILE A 451 -28.61 -0.75 35.34
N PHE A 452 -27.90 0.35 35.61
CA PHE A 452 -28.21 1.31 36.68
C PHE A 452 -28.37 2.71 36.08
N THR A 453 -29.61 3.18 36.01
CA THR A 453 -29.91 4.60 35.77
C THR A 453 -29.75 5.40 37.06
N PRO A 454 -29.18 6.61 37.05
CA PRO A 454 -29.31 7.55 38.15
C PRO A 454 -30.77 7.91 38.45
N PHE A 455 -31.00 8.47 39.64
CA PHE A 455 -32.15 9.32 39.97
C PHE A 455 -31.70 10.78 39.92
#